data_AF-A0A2G9QJV2-F1
#
_entry.id   AF-A0A2G9QJV2-F1
#
_cell.length_a   1.000
_cell.length_b   1.000
_cell.length_c   1.000
_cell.angle_alpha   90.00
_cell.angle_beta   90.00
_cell.angle_gamma   90.00
#
_symmetry.space_group_name_H-M   'P 1'
#
loop_
_entity.id
_entity.type
_entity.pdbx_description
1 polymer ?
#
loop_
_entity_poly.entity_id
_entity_poly.type
_entity_poly.pdbx_seq_one_letter_code
_entity_poly.pdbx_strand_id
1 'polypeptide(L)'
;MEAPVCLIENLKDGSLQVNAEAVEILSKINQPLVVVAINGMYRTGKSYLMNKLAGVLKGFELSATVQAKTKGIWMWCVPHPKMKEKTLVLLDTEGQGDVQKRNSKNDLKIFCLSVLLSSALIYNSRGTIDEDAVE
;
A
#
# COMPACT_ATOMS: atom_id res chain seq x y z
N MET A 1 0.97 10.87 11.65
CA MET A 1 2.34 10.33 11.59
C MET A 1 3.19 11.19 10.66
N GLU A 2 4.48 11.31 10.91
CA GLU A 2 5.39 12.13 10.07
C GLU A 2 5.75 11.46 8.75
N ALA A 3 5.88 10.13 8.73
CA ALA A 3 6.24 9.35 7.54
C ALA A 3 5.49 8.01 7.50
N PRO A 4 5.41 7.36 6.32
CA PRO A 4 4.91 5.98 6.21
C PRO A 4 5.80 4.96 6.91
N VAL A 5 5.20 3.87 7.37
CA VAL A 5 5.87 2.76 8.05
C VAL A 5 5.45 1.44 7.39
N CYS A 6 6.37 0.49 7.27
CA CYS A 6 6.06 -0.86 6.78
C CYS A 6 5.10 -1.55 7.76
N LEU A 7 3.93 -2.02 7.29
CA LEU A 7 2.94 -2.74 8.10
C LEU A 7 3.12 -4.25 7.97
N ILE A 8 3.29 -4.74 6.75
CA ILE A 8 3.54 -6.15 6.44
C ILE A 8 4.77 -6.21 5.56
N GLU A 9 5.83 -6.83 6.03
CA GLU A 9 7.05 -7.04 5.29
C GLU A 9 6.96 -8.31 4.44
N ASN A 10 7.50 -8.25 3.22
CA ASN A 10 7.67 -9.40 2.33
C ASN A 10 9.13 -9.83 2.36
N LEU A 11 9.44 -10.87 3.14
CA LEU A 11 10.81 -11.32 3.38
C LEU A 11 11.40 -12.04 2.16
N LYS A 12 12.73 -12.15 2.12
CA LYS A 12 13.46 -12.79 1.01
C LYS A 12 13.14 -14.28 0.84
N ASP A 13 12.73 -14.95 1.92
CA ASP A 13 12.28 -16.35 1.90
C ASP A 13 10.83 -16.51 1.41
N GLY A 14 10.15 -15.40 1.12
CA GLY A 14 8.77 -15.36 0.65
C GLY A 14 7.73 -15.44 1.77
N SER A 15 8.11 -15.37 3.04
CA SER A 15 7.16 -15.22 4.14
C SER A 15 6.68 -13.77 4.28
N LEU A 16 5.45 -13.59 4.76
CA LEU A 16 4.90 -12.28 5.11
C LEU A 16 4.96 -12.13 6.63
N GLN A 17 5.56 -11.04 7.10
CA GLN A 17 5.72 -10.75 8.52
C GLN A 17 5.05 -9.43 8.90
N VAL A 18 4.25 -9.41 9.96
CA VAL A 18 3.67 -8.18 10.48
C VAL A 18 4.74 -7.39 11.24
N ASN A 19 4.81 -6.08 10.99
CA ASN A 19 5.69 -5.19 11.73
C ASN A 19 5.04 -4.80 13.08
N ALA A 20 5.69 -5.17 14.18
CA ALA A 20 5.22 -4.87 15.54
C ALA A 20 5.12 -3.35 15.82
N GLU A 21 6.03 -2.54 15.28
CA GLU A 21 6.00 -1.08 15.43
C GLU A 21 4.74 -0.49 14.79
N ALA A 22 4.37 -0.99 13.61
CA ALA A 22 3.15 -0.55 12.93
C ALA A 22 1.89 -0.92 13.73
N VAL A 23 1.86 -2.11 14.33
CA VAL A 23 0.75 -2.53 15.21
C VAL A 23 0.66 -1.64 16.45
N GLU A 24 1.79 -1.26 17.05
CA GLU A 24 1.83 -0.35 18.19
C GLU A 24 1.35 1.07 17.83
N ILE A 25 1.65 1.55 16.63
CA ILE A 25 1.11 2.82 16.14
C ILE A 25 -0.41 2.73 15.99
N LEU A 26 -0.92 1.66 15.38
CA LEU A 26 -2.36 1.47 15.19
C LEU A 26 -3.11 1.33 16.52
N SER A 27 -2.53 0.66 17.52
CA SER A 27 -3.17 0.47 18.84
C SER A 27 -3.35 1.77 19.62
N LYS A 28 -2.59 2.82 19.27
CA LYS A 28 -2.71 4.16 19.87
C LYS A 28 -3.80 5.03 19.23
N ILE A 29 -4.41 4.59 18.12
CA ILE A 29 -5.43 5.36 17.41
C ILE A 29 -6.82 5.01 17.95
N ASN A 30 -7.42 5.94 18.69
CA ASN A 30 -8.76 5.77 19.26
C ASN A 30 -9.89 6.26 18.34
N GLN A 31 -9.55 6.92 17.22
CA GLN A 31 -10.53 7.42 16.25
C GLN A 31 -10.94 6.33 15.27
N PRO A 32 -12.18 6.36 14.74
CA PRO A 32 -12.56 5.49 13.63
C PRO A 32 -11.65 5.67 12.41
N LEU A 33 -11.28 4.56 11.79
CA LEU A 33 -10.39 4.53 10.64
C LEU A 33 -11.19 4.54 9.32
N VAL A 34 -10.66 5.24 8.32
CA VAL A 34 -11.01 5.07 6.91
C VAL A 34 -9.79 4.55 6.21
N VAL A 35 -9.85 3.34 5.66
CA VAL A 35 -8.68 2.68 5.07
C VAL A 35 -8.78 2.72 3.55
N VAL A 36 -7.80 3.32 2.89
CA VAL A 36 -7.68 3.33 1.42
C VAL A 36 -6.44 2.54 1.04
N ALA A 37 -6.63 1.44 0.33
CA ALA A 37 -5.53 0.65 -0.21
C ALA A 37 -5.40 0.84 -1.72
N ILE A 38 -4.17 0.75 -2.23
CA ILE A 38 -3.91 0.76 -3.66
C ILE A 38 -3.14 -0.47 -4.10
N ASN A 39 -3.59 -1.13 -5.17
CA ASN A 39 -2.97 -2.31 -5.77
C ASN A 39 -2.78 -2.12 -7.27
N GLY A 40 -2.05 -3.03 -7.89
CA GLY A 40 -1.80 -3.06 -9.33
C GLY A 40 -0.31 -3.25 -9.66
N MET A 41 -0.02 -3.30 -10.95
CA MET A 41 1.31 -3.61 -11.46
C MET A 41 2.41 -2.70 -10.91
N TYR A 42 3.62 -3.23 -10.79
CA TYR A 42 4.79 -2.43 -10.44
C TYR A 42 4.97 -1.24 -11.41
N ARG A 43 5.47 -0.11 -10.88
CA ARG A 43 5.79 1.12 -11.64
C ARG A 43 4.60 1.80 -12.37
N THR A 44 3.37 1.60 -11.90
CA THR A 44 2.19 2.29 -12.42
C THR A 44 1.85 3.62 -11.72
N GLY A 45 2.65 4.07 -10.76
CA GLY A 45 2.47 5.35 -10.06
C GLY A 45 1.66 5.30 -8.76
N LYS A 46 1.48 4.11 -8.18
CA LYS A 46 0.72 3.90 -6.93
C LYS A 46 1.14 4.83 -5.79
N SER A 47 2.40 4.75 -5.36
CA SER A 47 2.96 5.55 -4.27
C SER A 47 2.84 7.07 -4.52
N TYR A 48 2.94 7.49 -5.78
CA TYR A 48 2.72 8.88 -6.16
C TYR A 48 1.27 9.33 -5.91
N LEU A 49 0.29 8.51 -6.32
CA LEU A 49 -1.12 8.78 -6.08
C LEU A 49 -1.43 8.79 -4.58
N MET A 50 -0.85 7.88 -3.80
CA MET A 50 -1.04 7.83 -2.35
C MET A 50 -0.47 9.07 -1.65
N ASN A 51 0.68 9.59 -2.09
CA ASN A 51 1.21 10.86 -1.58
C ASN A 51 0.26 12.03 -1.88
N LYS A 52 -0.37 12.05 -3.07
CA LYS A 52 -1.40 13.06 -3.40
C LYS A 52 -2.62 12.95 -2.50
N LEU A 53 -3.07 11.73 -2.17
CA LEU A 53 -4.17 11.53 -1.20
C LEU A 53 -3.80 11.99 0.21
N ALA A 54 -2.53 11.83 0.61
CA ALA A 54 -2.00 12.38 1.86
C ALA A 54 -1.84 13.91 1.85
N GLY A 55 -2.01 14.57 0.70
CA GLY A 55 -1.89 16.02 0.56
C GLY A 55 -0.45 16.53 0.56
N VAL A 56 0.55 15.68 0.34
CA VAL A 56 1.97 16.03 0.42
C VAL A 56 2.78 15.49 -0.75
N LEU A 57 3.95 16.09 -1.02
CA LEU A 57 4.83 15.66 -2.11
C LEU A 57 5.83 14.57 -1.70
N LYS A 58 6.18 14.50 -0.40
CA LYS A 58 7.12 13.55 0.17
C LYS A 58 6.40 12.71 1.22
N GLY A 59 6.46 11.40 1.07
CA GLY A 59 5.73 10.44 1.89
C GLY A 59 6.20 9.03 1.56
N PHE A 60 5.35 8.23 0.92
CA PHE A 60 5.74 6.94 0.35
C PHE A 60 6.88 7.16 -0.64
N GLU A 61 7.88 6.29 -0.57
CA GLU A 61 9.07 6.41 -1.39
C GLU A 61 8.73 6.23 -2.87
N LEU A 62 9.17 7.18 -3.69
CA LEU A 62 9.07 7.07 -5.14
C LEU A 62 10.37 6.47 -5.68
N SER A 63 10.28 5.51 -6.60
CA SER A 63 11.46 5.01 -7.33
C SER A 63 11.32 5.33 -8.81
N ALA A 64 12.39 5.89 -9.39
CA ALA A 64 12.56 6.03 -10.83
C ALA A 64 13.26 4.80 -11.46
N THR A 65 13.82 3.90 -10.65
CA THR A 65 14.59 2.74 -11.13
C THR A 65 13.69 1.54 -11.46
N VAL A 66 14.26 0.52 -12.09
CA VAL A 66 13.53 -0.69 -12.53
C VAL A 66 13.14 -1.59 -11.34
N GLN A 67 13.85 -1.50 -10.21
CA GLN A 67 13.62 -2.33 -9.02
C GLN A 67 12.37 -1.86 -8.24
N ALA A 68 11.51 -2.80 -7.85
CA ALA A 68 10.40 -2.50 -6.95
C ALA A 68 10.94 -2.15 -5.56
N LYS A 69 10.57 -0.97 -5.06
CA LYS A 69 11.06 -0.44 -3.78
C LYS A 69 10.11 -0.76 -2.63
N THR A 70 8.81 -0.58 -2.83
CA THR A 70 7.78 -1.00 -1.89
C THR A 70 7.79 -2.52 -1.82
N LYS A 71 8.21 -3.09 -0.69
CA LYS A 71 8.11 -4.53 -0.41
C LYS A 71 7.03 -4.75 0.65
N GLY A 72 6.10 -5.67 0.39
CA GLY A 72 4.93 -5.90 1.24
C GLY A 72 3.89 -4.78 1.20
N ILE A 73 3.36 -4.38 2.36
CA ILE A 73 2.33 -3.35 2.52
C ILE A 73 2.84 -2.28 3.48
N TRP A 74 2.82 -1.02 3.02
CA TRP A 74 3.22 0.15 3.78
C TRP A 74 1.99 0.96 4.18
N MET A 75 1.95 1.42 5.43
CA MET A 75 0.85 2.22 5.95
C MET A 75 1.28 3.66 6.23
N TRP A 76 0.34 4.58 6.11
CA TRP A 76 0.50 5.94 6.60
C TRP A 76 -0.81 6.47 7.18
N CYS A 77 -0.78 6.83 8.46
CA CYS A 77 -1.94 7.39 9.16
C CYS A 77 -1.85 8.92 9.20
N VAL A 78 -2.84 9.57 8.59
CA VAL A 78 -2.97 11.04 8.48
C VAL A 78 -4.39 11.47 8.91
N PRO A 79 -4.58 12.73 9.35
CA PRO A 79 -5.92 13.25 9.62
C PRO A 79 -6.80 13.16 8.37
N HIS A 80 -8.06 12.72 8.51
CA HIS A 80 -8.93 12.64 7.35
C HIS A 80 -9.31 14.05 6.85
N PRO A 81 -9.09 14.38 5.56
CA PRO A 81 -9.17 15.77 5.06
C PRO A 81 -10.57 16.40 5.13
N LYS A 82 -11.62 15.57 5.21
CA LYS A 82 -13.03 16.02 5.29
C LYS A 82 -13.76 15.63 6.58
N MET A 83 -13.20 14.71 7.39
CA MET A 83 -13.89 14.11 8.54
C MET A 83 -12.98 14.21 9.76
N LYS A 84 -13.07 15.32 10.49
CA LYS A 84 -12.09 15.68 11.55
C LYS A 84 -11.96 14.63 12.66
N GLU A 85 -13.02 13.88 12.94
CA GLU A 85 -13.06 12.84 13.97
C GLU A 85 -12.58 11.46 13.48
N LYS A 86 -12.02 11.38 12.26
CA LYS A 86 -11.53 10.11 11.68
C LYS A 86 -10.08 10.22 11.26
N THR A 87 -9.39 9.09 11.33
CA THR A 87 -8.05 8.93 10.78
C THR A 87 -8.15 8.27 9.41
N LEU A 88 -7.47 8.83 8.42
CA LEU A 88 -7.27 8.22 7.11
C LEU A 88 -6.01 7.35 7.16
N VAL A 89 -6.16 6.06 6.88
CA VAL A 89 -5.06 5.10 6.76
C VAL A 89 -4.86 4.80 5.29
N LEU A 90 -3.70 5.15 4.78
CA LEU A 90 -3.28 4.92 3.42
C LEU A 90 -2.42 3.65 3.37
N LEU A 91 -2.80 2.65 2.57
CA LEU A 91 -2.04 1.42 2.37
C LEU A 91 -1.46 1.38 0.95
N ASP A 92 -0.17 1.66 0.82
CA ASP A 92 0.57 1.50 -0.44
C ASP A 92 1.18 0.10 -0.51
N THR A 93 0.99 -0.57 -1.64
CA THR A 93 1.33 -1.98 -1.76
C THR A 93 2.45 -2.21 -2.76
N GLU A 94 3.19 -3.27 -2.52
CA GLU A 94 4.16 -3.77 -3.49
C GLU A 94 3.50 -4.06 -4.84
N GLY A 95 4.20 -3.69 -5.92
CA GLY A 95 3.74 -3.97 -7.27
C GLY A 95 3.70 -5.47 -7.58
N GLN A 96 2.63 -5.87 -8.25
CA GLN A 96 2.49 -7.20 -8.85
C GLN A 96 3.43 -7.32 -10.06
N GLY A 97 3.90 -8.53 -10.34
CA GLY A 97 4.67 -8.82 -11.56
C GLY A 97 6.10 -8.26 -11.59
N ASP A 98 6.68 -7.90 -10.44
CA ASP A 98 8.10 -7.56 -10.34
C ASP A 98 8.94 -8.76 -10.75
N VAL A 99 9.65 -8.67 -11.88
CA VAL A 99 10.46 -9.76 -12.48
C VAL A 99 11.54 -10.28 -11.52
N GLN A 100 11.95 -9.48 -10.53
CA GLN A 100 12.91 -9.91 -9.51
C GLN A 100 12.26 -10.71 -8.37
N LYS A 101 10.92 -10.73 -8.26
CA LYS A 101 10.21 -11.63 -7.35
C LYS A 101 10.26 -13.04 -7.91
N ARG A 102 10.84 -13.93 -7.13
CA ARG A 102 10.82 -15.37 -7.40
C ARG A 102 9.50 -16.05 -7.01
N ASN A 103 8.56 -15.33 -6.36
CA ASN A 103 7.36 -15.92 -5.77
C ASN A 103 6.09 -15.10 -6.05
N SER A 104 5.33 -15.50 -7.08
CA SER A 104 4.05 -14.91 -7.44
C SER A 104 2.94 -15.13 -6.40
N LYS A 105 3.09 -16.10 -5.48
CA LYS A 105 2.08 -16.35 -4.43
C LYS A 105 1.93 -15.18 -3.45
N ASN A 106 2.97 -14.36 -3.30
CA ASN A 106 2.90 -13.19 -2.42
C ASN A 106 2.11 -12.04 -3.04
N ASP A 107 2.03 -11.96 -4.37
CA ASP A 107 1.23 -10.95 -5.06
C ASP A 107 -0.26 -11.14 -4.75
N LEU A 108 -0.74 -12.39 -4.79
CA LEU A 108 -2.11 -12.73 -4.41
C LEU A 108 -2.37 -12.48 -2.93
N LYS A 109 -1.46 -12.86 -2.04
CA LYS A 109 -1.62 -12.64 -0.59
C LYS A 109 -1.68 -11.14 -0.26
N ILE A 110 -0.79 -10.34 -0.83
CA ILE A 110 -0.77 -8.89 -0.66
C ILE A 110 -2.09 -8.30 -1.19
N PHE A 111 -2.55 -8.72 -2.36
CA PHE A 111 -3.84 -8.29 -2.91
C PHE A 111 -5.02 -8.63 -1.99
N CYS A 112 -5.13 -9.88 -1.54
CA CYS A 112 -6.20 -10.30 -0.64
C CYS A 112 -6.17 -9.52 0.68
N LEU A 113 -4.98 -9.30 1.25
CA LEU A 113 -4.84 -8.50 2.48
C LEU A 113 -5.30 -7.05 2.25
N SER A 114 -4.93 -6.43 1.13
CA SER A 114 -5.38 -5.08 0.78
C SER A 114 -6.90 -4.99 0.63
N VAL A 115 -7.53 -5.99 0.01
CA VAL A 115 -8.99 -6.09 -0.08
C VAL A 115 -9.61 -6.16 1.32
N LEU A 116 -9.14 -7.10 2.15
CA LEU A 116 -9.72 -7.36 3.47
C LEU A 116 -9.53 -6.20 4.47
N LEU A 117 -8.43 -5.48 4.37
CA LEU A 117 -8.09 -4.39 5.29
C LEU A 117 -8.70 -3.03 4.86
N SER A 118 -9.13 -2.88 3.61
CA SER A 118 -9.53 -1.58 3.07
C SER A 118 -11.03 -1.30 3.18
N SER A 119 -11.37 -0.03 3.41
CA SER A 119 -12.72 0.51 3.21
C SER A 119 -12.95 0.88 1.75
N ALA A 120 -11.90 1.22 1.03
CA ALA A 120 -11.90 1.44 -0.42
C ALA A 120 -10.59 0.92 -1.02
N LEU A 121 -10.72 0.16 -2.10
CA LEU A 121 -9.60 -0.37 -2.87
C LEU A 121 -9.46 0.39 -4.18
N ILE A 122 -8.26 0.89 -4.47
CA ILE A 122 -7.89 1.47 -5.76
C ILE A 122 -7.11 0.41 -6.52
N TYR A 123 -7.63 -0.04 -7.64
CA TYR A 123 -6.87 -0.85 -8.58
C TYR A 123 -6.26 0.04 -9.67
N ASN A 124 -4.93 0.09 -9.74
CA ASN A 124 -4.17 1.02 -10.56
C ASN A 124 -3.49 0.30 -11.74
N SER A 125 -4.14 0.35 -12.90
CA SER A 125 -3.63 -0.11 -14.19
C SER A 125 -3.18 1.07 -15.06
N ARG A 126 -2.48 0.77 -16.18
CA ARG A 126 -2.08 1.76 -17.18
C ARG A 126 -2.69 1.40 -18.52
N GLY A 127 -3.11 2.41 -19.28
CA GLY A 127 -3.71 2.19 -20.60
C GLY A 127 -5.20 1.89 -20.49
N THR A 128 -5.69 1.05 -21.39
CA THR A 128 -7.08 0.60 -21.41
C THR A 128 -7.32 -0.51 -20.39
N ILE A 129 -8.59 -0.79 -20.10
CA ILE A 129 -8.97 -2.01 -19.37
C ILE A 129 -9.00 -3.13 -20.41
N ASP A 130 -7.94 -3.93 -20.44
CA ASP A 130 -7.81 -5.14 -21.28
C ASP A 130 -8.12 -6.41 -20.47
N GLU A 131 -8.05 -7.58 -21.12
CA GLU A 131 -8.31 -8.86 -20.46
C GLU A 131 -7.35 -9.11 -19.29
N ASP A 132 -6.06 -8.81 -19.47
CA ASP A 132 -5.04 -8.91 -18.42
C ASP A 132 -5.32 -8.02 -17.20
N ALA A 133 -6.01 -6.88 -17.37
CA ALA A 133 -6.38 -6.01 -16.27
C ALA A 133 -7.60 -6.53 -15.46
N VAL A 134 -8.36 -7.48 -16.01
CA VAL A 134 -9.58 -8.05 -15.40
C VAL A 134 -9.34 -9.45 -14.83
N GLU A 135 -8.47 -10.27 -15.44
CA GLU A 135 -8.05 -11.59 -14.93
C GLU A 135 -7.18 -11.51 -13.66
#